data_AF-A0ABD6CUI0-F1
#
_entry.id   AF-A0ABD6CUI0-F1
#
_cell.length_a   1.000
_cell.length_b   1.000
_cell.length_c   1.000
_cell.angle_alpha   90.00
_cell.angle_beta   90.00
_cell.angle_gamma   90.00
#
_symmetry.space_group_name_H-M   'P 1'
#
loop_
_entity.id
_entity.type
_entity.pdbx_description
1 polymer ?
#
loop_
_entity_poly.entity_id
_entity_poly.type
_entity_poly.pdbx_seq_one_letter_code
_entity_poly.pdbx_strand_id
1 'polypeptide(L)' 'MDSRSTTKRGTQRAAEPTVSADAAVERQLWAALEAADSQETRFHLRQALQLVGADDGPHR' A
#
# COMPACT_ATOMS: atom_id res chain seq x y z
N MET A 1 31.74 -19.62 -35.35
CA MET A 1 32.30 -19.02 -34.12
C MET A 1 31.62 -17.68 -33.93
N ASP A 2 30.48 -17.66 -33.26
CA ASP A 2 30.30 -17.15 -31.88
C ASP A 2 30.18 -15.62 -31.87
N SER A 3 29.34 -14.93 -31.12
CA SER A 3 28.11 -15.21 -30.38
C SER A 3 27.62 -13.81 -29.95
N ARG A 4 26.30 -13.67 -29.85
CA ARG A 4 25.55 -12.50 -29.37
C ARG A 4 26.24 -11.76 -28.21
N SER A 5 26.28 -10.43 -28.28
CA SER A 5 26.35 -9.58 -27.08
C SER A 5 25.13 -8.66 -27.02
N THR A 6 23.96 -9.28 -26.94
CA THR A 6 22.77 -8.65 -26.38
C THR A 6 22.72 -9.03 -24.90
N THR A 7 23.33 -8.23 -24.03
CA THR A 7 23.12 -8.38 -22.58
C THR A 7 22.89 -7.03 -21.93
N LYS A 8 21.59 -6.77 -21.75
CA LYS A 8 20.97 -6.05 -20.65
C LYS A 8 21.59 -4.68 -20.34
N ARG A 9 21.08 -3.66 -21.05
CA ARG A 9 20.85 -2.34 -20.45
C ARG A 9 19.96 -2.60 -19.23
N GLY A 10 20.60 -2.76 -18.08
CA GLY A 10 19.96 -3.04 -16.82
C GLY A 10 18.85 -2.01 -16.60
N THR A 11 17.63 -2.52 -16.51
CA THR A 11 16.49 -1.87 -15.90
C THR A 11 16.92 -1.42 -14.50
N GLN A 12 17.53 -0.25 -14.40
CA GLN A 12 17.55 0.54 -13.18
C GLN A 12 16.23 1.33 -13.15
N ARG A 13 15.11 0.61 -13.27
CA ARG A 13 13.85 1.11 -12.74
C ARG A 13 14.08 1.01 -11.25
N ALA A 14 14.35 2.17 -10.65
CA ALA A 14 14.48 2.33 -9.22
C ALA A 14 13.48 1.39 -8.55
N ALA A 15 13.96 0.56 -7.65
CA ALA A 15 13.11 -0.09 -6.67
C ALA A 15 12.48 1.07 -5.89
N GLU A 16 11.42 1.65 -6.44
CA GLU A 16 10.46 2.38 -5.64
C GLU A 16 10.12 1.40 -4.52
N PRO A 17 10.23 1.81 -3.25
CA PRO A 17 9.79 0.96 -2.18
C PRO A 17 8.34 0.65 -2.53
N THR A 18 8.07 -0.60 -2.91
CA THR A 18 6.73 -1.12 -3.05
C THR A 18 6.17 -1.08 -1.66
N VAL A 19 5.73 0.12 -1.26
CA VAL A 19 4.80 0.32 -0.17
C VAL A 19 3.66 -0.61 -0.55
N SER A 20 3.50 -1.68 0.22
CA SER A 20 2.38 -2.59 0.06
C SER A 20 1.14 -1.73 -0.09
N ALA A 21 0.33 -1.99 -1.12
CA ALA A 21 -0.85 -1.17 -1.41
C ALA A 21 -1.70 -0.94 -0.15
N ASP A 22 -1.70 -1.94 0.73
CA ASP A 22 -2.28 -1.92 2.07
C ASP A 22 -1.76 -0.78 2.98
N ALA A 23 -0.45 -0.61 3.09
CA ALA A 23 0.18 0.47 3.87
C ALA A 23 0.01 1.87 3.25
N ALA A 24 -0.31 1.96 1.95
CA ALA A 24 -0.71 3.22 1.32
C ALA A 24 -2.17 3.54 1.66
N VAL A 25 -3.06 2.53 1.57
CA VAL A 25 -4.48 2.64 1.91
C VAL A 25 -4.68 2.99 3.39
N GLU A 26 -3.93 2.37 4.30
CA GLU A 26 -3.96 2.68 5.73
C GLU A 26 -3.61 4.15 6.00
N ARG A 27 -2.54 4.66 5.36
CA ARG A 27 -2.14 6.08 5.48
C ARG A 27 -3.21 7.03 4.95
N GLN A 28 -3.88 6.69 3.86
CA GLN A 28 -4.97 7.49 3.31
C GLN A 28 -6.20 7.49 4.23
N LEU A 29 -6.52 6.34 4.83
CA LEU A 29 -7.62 6.22 5.80
C LEU A 29 -7.35 7.06 7.06
N TRP A 30 -6.10 7.07 7.55
CA TRP A 30 -5.70 7.96 8.65
C TRP A 30 -5.82 9.44 8.28
N ALA A 31 -5.35 9.84 7.09
CA ALA A 31 -5.49 11.23 6.63
C ALA A 31 -6.96 11.66 6.51
N ALA A 32 -7.83 10.77 6.01
CA ALA A 32 -9.27 11.01 5.93
C ALA A 32 -9.90 11.10 7.33
N LEU A 33 -9.43 10.31 8.31
CA LEU A 33 -9.96 10.32 9.67
C LEU A 33 -9.65 11.62 10.39
N GLU A 34 -8.46 12.17 10.16
CA GLU A 34 -8.04 13.47 10.69
C GLU A 34 -8.85 14.62 10.07
N ALA A 35 -9.11 14.56 8.76
CA ALA A 35 -9.86 15.57 8.02
C ALA A 35 -11.39 15.49 8.18
N ALA A 36 -11.94 14.41 8.72
CA ALA A 36 -13.38 14.20 8.78
C ALA A 36 -14.07 15.02 9.87
N ASP A 37 -14.95 15.94 9.49
CA ASP A 37 -15.72 16.78 10.43
C ASP A 37 -16.90 16.04 11.11
N SER A 38 -17.47 15.01 10.47
CA SER A 38 -18.61 14.27 11.01
C SER A 38 -18.17 13.06 11.84
N GLN A 39 -18.82 12.87 13.00
CA GLN A 39 -18.61 11.68 13.83
C GLN A 39 -18.95 10.38 13.10
N GLU A 40 -19.98 10.39 12.24
CA GLU A 40 -20.38 9.23 11.46
C GLU A 40 -19.27 8.83 10.47
N THR A 41 -18.71 9.81 9.76
CA THR A 41 -17.57 9.58 8.85
C THR A 41 -16.35 9.06 9.62
N ARG A 42 -16.04 9.62 10.81
CA ARG A 42 -14.95 9.12 11.67
C ARG A 42 -15.21 7.71 12.19
N PHE A 43 -16.46 7.32 12.40
CA PHE A 43 -16.82 5.97 12.79
C PHE A 43 -16.53 4.98 11.64
N HIS A 44 -17.02 5.27 10.43
CA HIS A 44 -16.79 4.41 9.27
C HIS A 44 -15.31 4.31 8.88
N LEU A 45 -14.54 5.39 8.97
CA LEU A 45 -13.10 5.37 8.71
C LEU A 45 -12.33 4.51 9.72
N ARG A 46 -12.72 4.51 11.00
CA ARG A 46 -12.17 3.60 12.01
C ARG A 46 -12.55 2.14 11.75
N GLN A 47 -13.74 1.86 11.22
CA GLN A 47 -14.11 0.50 10.80
C GLN A 47 -13.24 0.05 9.61
N ALA A 48 -13.03 0.92 8.62
CA ALA A 48 -12.16 0.60 7.48
C ALA A 48 -10.71 0.31 7.91
N LEU A 49 -10.16 1.09 8.86
CA LEU A 49 -8.82 0.83 9.43
C LEU A 49 -8.74 -0.53 10.15
N GLN A 50 -9.80 -0.93 10.87
CA GLN A 50 -9.86 -2.24 11.51
C GLN A 50 -9.90 -3.39 10.51
N LEU A 51 -10.56 -3.21 9.36
CA LEU A 51 -10.60 -4.22 8.30
C LEU A 51 -9.23 -4.41 7.63
N VAL A 52 -8.53 -3.30 7.34
CA VAL A 52 -7.18 -3.33 6.77
C VAL A 52 -6.21 -4.03 7.73
N GLY A 53 -6.24 -3.69 9.03
CA GLY A 53 -5.40 -4.37 10.03
C GLY A 53 -5.80 -5.81 10.34
N ALA A 54 -7.03 -6.22 10.05
CA ALA A 54 -7.50 -7.59 10.24
C ALA A 54 -7.11 -8.54 9.09
N ASP A 55 -6.90 -8.01 7.88
CA ASP A 55 -6.41 -8.79 6.72
C ASP A 55 -4.95 -9.27 6.93
N ASP A 56 -4.18 -8.53 7.76
CA ASP A 56 -2.81 -8.89 8.17
C ASP A 56 -2.77 -9.88 9.38
N GLY A 57 -3.92 -10.16 10.01
CA GLY A 57 -4.06 -11.12 11.11
C GLY A 57 -4.26 -12.56 10.62
N PRO A 58 -3.78 -13.60 11.35
CA PRO A 58 -3.79 -14.96 10.85
C PRO A 58 -5.23 -15.43 10.65
N HIS A 59 -5.62 -15.62 9.38
CA HIS A 59 -6.68 -16.54 8.99
C HIS A 59 -6.47 -17.86 9.74
N ARG A 60 -7.26 -18.12 10.79
CA ARG A 60 -7.29 -19.39 11.50
C ARG A 60 -8.72 -19.84 11.73
#